data_AF-A0A7V9EQ34-F1
#
_entry.id   AF-A0A7V9EQ34-F1
#
_cell.length_a   1.000
_cell.length_b   1.000
_cell.length_c   1.000
_cell.angle_alpha   90.00
_cell.angle_beta   90.00
_cell.angle_gamma   90.00
#
_symmetry.space_group_name_H-M   'P 1'
#
loop_
_entity.id
_entity.type
_entity.pdbx_description
1 polymer ?
#
loop_
_entity_poly.entity_id
_entity_poly.type
_entity_poly.pdbx_seq_one_letter_code
_entity_poly.pdbx_strand_id
1 'polypeptide(L)' 'GLTEIHISSIGLRTNEIMRTLTVISAIFIPLTFVAGVYGMNFAHMPELAKPWGYFACLALMLIIAVGQLIYFKKRRWL' A
#
# COMPACT_ATOMS: atom_id res chain seq x y z
N GLY A 1 -22.58 33.20 3.27
CA GLY A 1 -22.70 32.78 1.86
C GLY A 1 -21.35 32.51 1.23
N LEU A 2 -20.61 33.55 0.85
CA LEU A 2 -19.31 33.42 0.18
C LEU A 2 -18.21 32.77 1.05
N THR A 3 -18.21 33.05 2.35
CA THR A 3 -17.29 32.43 3.31
C THR A 3 -17.52 30.92 3.45
N GLU A 4 -18.78 30.48 3.44
CA GLU A 4 -19.13 29.05 3.49
C GLU A 4 -18.69 28.29 2.24
N ILE A 5 -18.80 28.92 1.05
CA ILE A 5 -18.30 28.35 -0.20
C ILE A 5 -16.76 28.24 -0.17
N HIS A 6 -16.08 29.23 0.41
CA HIS A 6 -14.62 29.22 0.55
C HIS A 6 -14.14 28.15 1.54
N ILE A 7 -14.83 27.99 2.67
CA ILE A 7 -14.52 26.93 3.65
C ILE A 7 -14.81 25.55 3.04
N SER A 8 -15.90 25.42 2.28
CA SER A 8 -16.26 24.18 1.59
C SER A 8 -15.22 23.80 0.51
N SER A 9 -14.72 24.76 -0.27
CA SER A 9 -13.70 24.49 -1.29
C SER A 9 -12.35 24.11 -0.69
N ILE A 10 -11.96 24.70 0.45
CA ILE A 10 -10.78 24.28 1.21
C ILE A 10 -10.99 22.87 1.77
N GLY A 11 -12.16 22.58 2.33
CA GLY A 11 -12.51 21.24 2.83
C GLY A 11 -12.43 20.16 1.75
N LEU A 12 -12.91 20.47 0.54
CA LEU A 12 -12.82 19.56 -0.62
C LEU A 12 -11.37 19.28 -1.02
N ARG A 13 -10.51 20.30 -1.10
CA ARG A 13 -9.07 20.11 -1.40
C ARG A 13 -8.36 19.31 -0.33
N THR A 14 -8.62 19.59 0.95
CA THR A 14 -8.05 18.83 2.06
C THR A 14 -8.49 17.36 2.00
N ASN A 15 -9.76 17.10 1.69
CA ASN A 15 -10.27 15.74 1.57
C ASN A 15 -9.63 14.99 0.38
N GLU A 16 -9.36 15.67 -0.74
CA GLU A 16 -8.63 15.12 -1.88
C GLU A 16 -7.16 14.79 -1.55
N ILE A 17 -6.49 15.67 -0.81
CA ILE A 17 -5.12 15.43 -0.32
C ILE A 17 -5.09 14.23 0.65
N MET A 18 -6.01 14.18 1.61
CA MET A 18 -6.11 13.05 2.55
C MET A 18 -6.41 11.74 1.82
N ARG A 19 -7.28 11.78 0.79
CA ARG A 19 -7.60 10.61 -0.04
C ARG A 19 -6.36 10.11 -0.78
N THR A 20 -5.59 10.98 -1.42
CA THR A 20 -4.36 10.58 -2.13
C THR A 20 -3.29 10.04 -1.18
N LEU A 21 -3.05 10.70 -0.05
CA LEU A 21 -2.10 10.21 0.98
C LEU A 21 -2.53 8.86 1.57
N THR A 22 -3.82 8.65 1.81
CA THR A 22 -4.37 7.39 2.34
C THR A 22 -4.19 6.26 1.33
N VAL A 23 -4.47 6.51 0.05
CA VAL A 23 -4.26 5.53 -1.04
C VAL A 23 -2.78 5.13 -1.12
N ILE A 24 -1.87 6.11 -1.10
CA ILE A 24 -0.42 5.84 -1.10
C ILE A 24 -0.04 5.01 0.13
N SER A 25 -0.42 5.45 1.33
CA SER A 25 -0.08 4.77 2.58
C SER A 25 -0.62 3.35 2.64
N ALA A 26 -1.87 3.12 2.20
CA ALA A 26 -2.48 1.80 2.20
C ALA A 26 -1.77 0.81 1.26
N ILE A 27 -1.10 1.30 0.21
CA ILE A 27 -0.25 0.47 -0.67
C ILE A 27 1.11 0.23 -0.01
N PHE A 28 1.73 1.27 0.57
CA PHE A 28 3.07 1.19 1.14
C PHE A 28 3.15 0.40 2.44
N ILE A 29 2.15 0.47 3.32
CA ILE A 29 2.13 -0.23 4.62
C ILE A 29 2.30 -1.76 4.47
N PRO A 30 1.46 -2.49 3.70
CA PRO A 30 1.63 -3.93 3.54
C PRO A 30 2.94 -4.26 2.79
N LEU A 31 3.34 -3.45 1.81
CA LEU A 31 4.59 -3.67 1.09
C LEU A 31 5.81 -3.54 2.01
N THR A 32 5.82 -2.52 2.87
CA THR A 32 6.87 -2.26 3.85
C THR A 32 6.86 -3.29 4.96
N PHE A 33 5.69 -3.76 5.40
CA PHE A 33 5.58 -4.87 6.36
C PHE A 33 6.23 -6.14 5.83
N VAL A 34 5.94 -6.52 4.58
CA VAL A 34 6.54 -7.71 3.96
C VAL A 34 8.05 -7.50 3.78
N ALA A 35 8.50 -6.33 3.31
CA ALA A 35 9.92 -6.00 3.20
C ALA A 35 10.64 -5.99 4.58
N GLY A 36 9.96 -5.55 5.64
CA GLY A 36 10.46 -5.56 7.01
C GLY A 36 10.60 -6.98 7.57
N VAL A 37 9.57 -7.83 7.39
CA VAL A 37 9.59 -9.24 7.80
C VAL A 37 10.70 -10.00 7.07
N TYR A 38 10.89 -9.77 5.76
CA TYR A 38 11.97 -10.38 4.99
C TYR A 38 13.35 -9.74 5.20
N GLY A 39 13.40 -8.46 5.59
CA GLY A 39 14.63 -7.72 5.91
C GLY A 39 15.16 -7.98 7.33
N MET A 40 14.29 -8.44 8.23
CA MET A 40 14.66 -8.95 9.55
C MET A 40 15.36 -10.32 9.43
N ASN A 41 16.58 -10.32 8.88
CA ASN A 41 17.62 -11.36 8.93
C ASN A 41 17.17 -12.76 9.42
N PHE A 42 16.23 -13.39 8.72
CA PHE A 42 15.87 -14.78 8.96
C PHE A 42 16.98 -15.64 8.34
N ALA A 43 18.11 -15.69 9.03
CA ALA A 43 19.22 -16.61 8.76
C ALA A 43 18.81 -18.10 8.85
N HIS A 44 17.58 -18.40 9.26
CA HIS A 44 16.99 -19.73 9.38
C HIS A 44 15.53 -19.74 8.88
N MET A 45 15.32 -19.57 7.57
CA MET A 45 14.08 -20.02 6.92
C MET A 45 14.42 -21.19 5.97
N PRO A 46 14.01 -22.43 6.27
CA PRO A 46 14.36 -23.62 5.48
C PRO A 46 13.87 -23.56 4.01
N GLU A 47 12.92 -22.67 3.69
CA GLU A 47 12.42 -22.42 2.33
C GLU A 47 13.33 -21.48 1.50
N LEU A 48 14.20 -20.69 2.13
CA LEU A 48 15.16 -19.78 1.46
C LEU A 48 16.48 -20.47 1.07
N ALA A 49 16.70 -21.71 1.53
CA ALA A 49 17.86 -22.53 1.14
C ALA A 49 17.80 -22.99 -0.32
N LYS A 50 16.61 -22.93 -0.95
CA LYS A 50 16.47 -23.14 -2.39
C LYS A 50 16.62 -21.80 -3.12
N PRO A 51 17.28 -21.76 -4.29
CA PRO A 51 17.43 -20.53 -5.09
C PRO A 51 16.11 -19.87 -5.50
N TRP A 52 14.98 -20.56 -5.34
CA TRP A 52 13.64 -20.08 -5.66
C TRP A 52 12.93 -19.37 -4.51
N GLY A 53 13.43 -19.44 -3.26
CA GLY A 53 12.80 -18.81 -2.10
C GLY A 53 12.69 -17.29 -2.29
N TYR A 54 13.76 -16.66 -2.75
CA TYR A 54 13.77 -15.22 -3.06
C TYR A 54 12.71 -14.82 -4.11
N PHE A 55 12.56 -15.62 -5.17
CA PHE A 55 11.56 -15.39 -6.21
C PHE A 55 10.12 -15.62 -5.72
N ALA A 56 9.90 -16.59 -4.84
CA ALA A 56 8.60 -16.84 -4.22
C ALA A 56 8.17 -15.67 -3.31
N CYS A 57 9.10 -15.11 -2.54
CA CYS A 57 8.86 -13.92 -1.72
C CYS A 57 8.52 -12.70 -2.57
N LEU A 58 9.26 -12.48 -3.66
CA LEU A 58 8.96 -11.44 -4.65
C LEU A 58 7.58 -11.63 -5.29
N ALA A 59 7.23 -12.87 -5.66
CA ALA A 59 5.91 -13.19 -6.21
C ALA A 59 4.80 -12.92 -5.18
N LEU A 60 5.02 -13.25 -3.90
CA LEU A 60 4.06 -12.96 -2.82
C LEU A 60 3.89 -11.45 -2.60
N MET A 61 4.99 -10.69 -2.57
CA MET A 61 4.95 -9.22 -2.53
C MET A 61 4.17 -8.64 -3.72
N LEU A 62 4.42 -9.16 -4.93
CA LEU A 62 3.74 -8.74 -6.15
C LEU A 62 2.24 -9.05 -6.10
N ILE A 63 1.86 -10.26 -5.65
CA ILE A 63 0.45 -10.67 -5.50
C ILE A 63 -0.26 -9.77 -4.49
N ILE A 64 0.38 -9.44 -3.36
CA ILE A 64 -0.19 -8.54 -2.36
C ILE A 64 -0.36 -7.14 -2.94
N ALA A 65 0.66 -6.61 -3.63
CA ALA A 65 0.60 -5.28 -4.26
C ALA A 65 -0.51 -5.20 -5.32
N VAL A 66 -0.58 -6.20 -6.21
CA VAL A 66 -1.62 -6.29 -7.25
C VAL A 66 -3.00 -6.50 -6.63
N GLY A 67 -3.12 -7.33 -5.60
CA GLY A 67 -4.36 -7.56 -4.85
C GLY A 67 -4.87 -6.29 -4.19
N GLN A 68 -4.00 -5.51 -3.56
CA GLN A 68 -4.33 -4.21 -2.97
C GLN A 68 -4.75 -3.19 -4.05
N LEU A 69 -4.06 -3.14 -5.19
CA LEU A 69 -4.44 -2.30 -6.33
C LEU A 69 -5.83 -2.66 -6.89
N ILE A 70 -6.10 -3.95 -7.09
CA ILE A 70 -7.42 -4.42 -7.55
C ILE A 70 -8.49 -4.11 -6.52
N TYR A 71 -8.21 -4.30 -5.23
CA TYR A 71 -9.14 -3.98 -4.15
C TYR A 71 -9.49 -2.49 -4.09
N PHE A 72 -8.48 -1.61 -4.19
CA PHE A 72 -8.66 -0.17 -4.25
C PHE A 72 -9.45 0.27 -5.49
N LYS A 73 -9.14 -0.29 -6.66
CA LYS A 73 -9.87 -0.05 -7.91
C LYS A 73 -11.32 -0.51 -7.80
N LYS A 74 -11.59 -1.68 -7.21
CA LYS A 74 -12.93 -2.24 -7.05
C LYS A 74 -13.78 -1.43 -6.07
N ARG A 75 -13.17 -0.84 -5.04
CA ARG A 75 -13.88 0.03 -4.09
C ARG A 75 -14.18 1.44 -4.62
N ARG A 76 -13.74 1.82 -5.83
CA ARG A 76 -13.86 3.20 -6.39
C ARG A 76 -13.29 4.28 -5.47
N TRP A 77 -12.31 3.94 -4.64
CA TRP A 77 -11.58 4.93 -3.85
C TRP A 77 -10.49 5.62 -4.69
N LEU A 78 -10.23 5.10 -5.90
CA LEU A 78 -9.65 5.79 -7.04
C LEU A 78 -10.73 5.97 -8.11
#